data_AF-A0A932T9B2-F1
#
_entry.id   AF-A0A932T9B2-F1
#
_cell.length_a   1.000
_cell.length_b   1.000
_cell.length_c   1.000
_cell.angle_alpha   90.00
_cell.angle_beta   90.00
_cell.angle_gamma   90.00
#
_symmetry.space_group_name_H-M   'P 1'
#
loop_
_entity.id
_entity.type
_entity.pdbx_description
1 polymer ?
#
loop_
_entity_poly.entity_id
_entity_poly.type
_entity_poly.pdbx_seq_one_letter_code
_entity_poly.pdbx_strand_id
1 'polypeptide(L)'
;MRDKIRNWFSQKNEVNYLYFSIFFVVLSIFSLYHLVFLEQPLWGVRLFFFLYSIGQALLEVWAFIFIAYSLKRWASRIAFASFIALSFILLLVHFTDFTLLRLMDSSIAYVFKFLFGQGFDHLLTAFSALNMNFEMIVLILLSIVAIPLLGVFLYWGTSKLARFKPWALSQGQVALAILATGGSLLFLEILIHPYLDRLLYDKFQKTLPLGATFLSPTPRCVDLPRPIASFRDENTLQENLPSLTALHHPNIYLF
;
A
#
# COMPACT_ATOMS: atom_id res chain seq x y z
N MET A 1 10.83 -37.30 -1.96
CA MET A 1 10.26 -35.92 -2.00
C MET A 1 10.83 -35.03 -0.89
N ARG A 2 10.96 -35.54 0.35
CA ARG A 2 11.51 -34.81 1.51
C ARG A 2 12.93 -34.25 1.30
N ASP A 3 13.85 -35.04 0.75
CA ASP A 3 15.25 -34.58 0.54
C ASP A 3 15.37 -33.50 -0.52
N LYS A 4 14.48 -33.52 -1.54
CA LYS A 4 14.42 -32.44 -2.54
C LYS A 4 13.99 -31.11 -1.89
N ILE A 5 13.03 -31.13 -0.97
CA ILE A 5 12.58 -29.94 -0.23
C ILE A 5 13.69 -29.44 0.71
N ARG A 6 14.39 -30.34 1.40
CA ARG A 6 15.50 -29.95 2.29
C ARG A 6 16.66 -29.32 1.51
N ASN A 7 17.05 -29.92 0.39
CA ASN A 7 18.10 -29.37 -0.48
C ASN A 7 17.66 -28.05 -1.12
N TRP A 8 16.36 -27.86 -1.34
CA TRP A 8 15.80 -26.60 -1.83
C TRP A 8 16.01 -25.47 -0.83
N PHE A 9 15.68 -25.69 0.45
CA PHE A 9 15.86 -24.68 1.50
C PHE A 9 17.32 -24.34 1.83
N SER A 10 18.28 -25.24 1.55
CA SER A 10 19.70 -25.03 1.85
C SER A 10 20.49 -24.32 0.76
N GLN A 11 19.96 -24.23 -0.48
CA GLN A 11 20.65 -23.56 -1.57
C GLN A 11 20.74 -22.05 -1.32
N LYS A 12 21.97 -21.54 -1.37
CA LYS A 12 22.27 -20.12 -1.23
C LYS A 12 22.21 -19.47 -2.61
N ASN A 13 21.38 -18.45 -2.74
CA ASN A 13 21.30 -17.62 -3.94
C ASN A 13 21.84 -16.22 -3.63
N GLU A 14 22.29 -15.50 -4.65
CA GLU A 14 22.68 -14.10 -4.50
C GLU A 14 21.44 -13.19 -4.53
N VAL A 15 21.28 -12.37 -3.48
CA VAL A 15 20.29 -11.28 -3.43
C VAL A 15 20.92 -10.00 -3.97
N ASN A 16 20.15 -9.22 -4.73
CA ASN A 16 20.46 -7.81 -4.93
C ASN A 16 20.12 -7.00 -3.66
N TYR A 17 20.93 -7.17 -2.61
CA TYR A 17 20.66 -6.59 -1.30
C TYR A 17 20.59 -5.06 -1.35
N LEU A 18 21.36 -4.41 -2.23
CA LEU A 18 21.32 -2.95 -2.40
C LEU A 18 19.95 -2.46 -2.86
N TYR A 19 19.34 -3.13 -3.86
CA TYR A 19 17.99 -2.78 -4.31
C TYR A 19 16.97 -2.89 -3.18
N PHE A 20 16.96 -4.03 -2.47
CA PHE A 20 16.02 -4.26 -1.38
C PHE A 20 16.29 -3.39 -0.15
N SER A 21 17.54 -2.99 0.10
CA SER A 21 17.87 -2.02 1.14
C SER A 21 17.36 -0.61 0.81
N ILE A 22 17.48 -0.17 -0.45
CA ILE A 22 16.87 1.09 -0.89
C ILE A 22 15.35 1.02 -0.70
N PHE A 23 14.74 -0.09 -1.11
CA PHE A 23 13.31 -0.32 -0.94
C PHE A 23 12.88 -0.23 0.54
N PHE A 24 13.62 -0.92 1.42
CA PHE A 24 13.40 -0.89 2.87
C PHE A 24 13.51 0.51 3.45
N VAL A 25 14.54 1.27 3.08
CA VAL A 25 14.76 2.63 3.58
C VAL A 25 13.64 3.55 3.14
N VAL A 26 13.25 3.50 1.86
CA VAL A 26 12.18 4.36 1.33
C VAL A 26 10.84 4.03 2.00
N LEU A 27 10.47 2.75 2.10
CA LEU A 27 9.27 2.33 2.82
C LEU A 27 9.29 2.79 4.28
N SER A 28 10.41 2.59 4.97
CA SER A 28 10.56 3.00 6.37
C SER A 28 10.40 4.51 6.52
N ILE A 29 10.97 5.32 5.62
CA ILE A 29 10.83 6.78 5.66
C ILE A 29 9.36 7.19 5.52
N PHE A 30 8.63 6.63 4.55
CA PHE A 30 7.22 6.97 4.34
C PHE A 30 6.36 6.58 5.54
N SER A 31 6.52 5.37 6.06
CA SER A 31 5.77 4.90 7.22
C SER A 31 6.11 5.69 8.50
N LEU A 32 7.39 6.02 8.71
CA LEU A 32 7.83 6.77 9.89
C LEU A 32 7.44 8.26 9.83
N TYR A 33 7.39 8.85 8.64
CA TYR A 33 7.02 10.26 8.50
C TYR A 33 5.62 10.53 9.06
N HIS A 34 4.66 9.63 8.85
CA HIS A 34 3.32 9.75 9.45
C HIS A 34 3.34 9.86 10.98
N LEU A 35 4.31 9.21 11.64
CA LEU A 35 4.41 9.21 13.10
C LEU A 35 4.96 10.54 13.65
N VAL A 36 5.78 11.25 12.88
CA VAL A 36 6.39 12.51 13.31
C VAL A 36 5.34 13.61 13.47
N PHE A 37 4.33 13.65 12.60
CA PHE A 37 3.27 14.67 12.62
C PHE A 37 2.11 14.34 13.54
N LEU A 38 2.21 13.25 14.29
CA LEU A 38 1.12 12.78 15.10
C LEU A 38 1.20 13.37 16.51
N GLU A 39 0.35 14.35 16.77
CA GLU A 39 0.20 15.01 18.06
C GLU A 39 -0.46 14.05 19.07
N GLN A 40 0.35 13.23 19.75
CA GLN A 40 -0.17 12.36 20.82
C GLN A 40 0.60 12.46 22.14
N PRO A 41 -0.10 12.45 23.29
CA PRO A 41 0.50 12.71 24.59
C PRO A 41 1.32 11.53 25.13
N LEU A 42 1.09 10.30 24.67
CA LEU A 42 1.71 9.09 25.23
C LEU A 42 2.86 8.57 24.35
N TRP A 43 4.08 8.58 24.90
CA TRP A 43 5.29 8.07 24.24
C TRP A 43 5.22 6.57 23.89
N GLY A 44 4.57 5.77 24.74
CA GLY A 44 4.45 4.31 24.51
C GLY A 44 3.69 3.98 23.22
N VAL A 45 2.65 4.75 22.91
CA VAL A 45 1.85 4.60 21.68
C VAL A 45 2.71 4.92 20.45
N ARG A 46 3.49 6.00 20.50
CA ARG A 46 4.41 6.36 19.41
C ARG A 46 5.47 5.27 19.16
N LEU A 47 6.04 4.71 20.23
CA LEU A 47 7.03 3.64 20.12
C LEU A 47 6.42 2.38 19.50
N PHE A 48 5.20 2.01 19.90
CA PHE A 48 4.47 0.89 19.28
C PHE A 48 4.36 1.07 17.78
N PHE A 49 3.82 2.20 17.31
CA PHE A 49 3.63 2.44 15.89
C PHE A 49 4.95 2.56 15.13
N PHE A 50 6.01 3.08 15.77
CA PHE A 50 7.35 3.11 15.21
C PHE A 50 7.88 1.69 14.93
N LEU A 51 7.83 0.82 15.95
CA LEU A 51 8.26 -0.56 15.82
C LEU A 51 7.41 -1.34 14.82
N TYR A 52 6.09 -1.14 14.84
CA TYR A 52 5.16 -1.78 13.92
C TYR A 52 5.43 -1.36 12.47
N SER A 53 5.62 -0.06 12.22
CA SER A 53 5.91 0.50 10.89
C SER A 53 7.21 -0.06 10.29
N ILE A 54 8.28 -0.12 11.10
CA ILE A 54 9.57 -0.68 10.66
C ILE A 54 9.44 -2.19 10.43
N GLY A 55 8.81 -2.91 11.36
CA GLY A 55 8.62 -4.35 11.24
C GLY A 55 7.78 -4.72 10.00
N GLN A 56 6.76 -3.93 9.69
CA GLN A 56 5.94 -4.11 8.50
C GLN A 56 6.72 -3.84 7.22
N ALA A 57 7.47 -2.73 7.14
CA ALA A 57 8.35 -2.47 5.99
C ALA A 57 9.39 -3.59 5.80
N LEU A 58 9.94 -4.12 6.91
CA LEU A 58 10.86 -5.24 6.88
C LEU A 58 10.20 -6.53 6.36
N LEU A 59 8.96 -6.81 6.81
CA LEU A 59 8.18 -7.97 6.37
C LEU A 59 7.89 -7.93 4.88
N GLU A 60 7.47 -6.77 4.35
CA GLU A 60 7.22 -6.55 2.92
C GLU A 60 8.49 -6.78 2.09
N VAL A 61 9.63 -6.26 2.54
CA VAL A 61 10.92 -6.46 1.87
C VAL A 61 11.33 -7.93 1.87
N TRP A 62 11.15 -8.64 2.99
CA TRP A 62 11.41 -10.08 3.03
C TRP A 62 10.51 -10.87 2.09
N ALA A 63 9.22 -10.51 2.02
CA ALA A 63 8.28 -11.10 1.08
C ALA A 63 8.73 -10.86 -0.38
N PHE A 64 9.17 -9.65 -0.73
CA PHE A 64 9.69 -9.37 -2.06
C PHE A 64 10.97 -10.14 -2.37
N ILE A 65 11.90 -10.26 -1.43
CA ILE A 65 13.11 -11.09 -1.58
C ILE A 65 12.72 -12.55 -1.83
N PHE A 66 11.76 -13.08 -1.07
CA PHE A 66 11.28 -14.45 -1.20
C PHE A 66 10.62 -14.72 -2.57
N ILE A 67 9.76 -13.81 -3.04
CA ILE A 67 9.12 -13.90 -4.36
C ILE A 67 10.17 -13.77 -5.46
N ALA A 68 11.07 -12.79 -5.37
CA ALA A 68 12.17 -12.60 -6.33
C ALA A 68 13.02 -13.87 -6.48
N TYR A 69 13.35 -14.52 -5.35
CA TYR A 69 14.06 -15.79 -5.33
C TYR A 69 13.31 -16.92 -6.02
N SER A 70 12.01 -17.02 -5.75
CA SER A 70 11.16 -18.06 -6.33
C SER A 70 11.04 -17.87 -7.85
N LEU A 71 10.81 -16.62 -8.29
CA LEU A 71 10.71 -16.26 -9.71
C LEU A 71 12.03 -16.41 -10.46
N LYS A 72 13.16 -15.98 -9.87
CA LYS A 72 14.49 -16.12 -10.50
C LYS A 72 14.83 -17.58 -10.83
N ARG A 73 14.28 -18.53 -10.06
CA ARG A 73 14.51 -19.97 -10.24
C ARG A 73 13.52 -20.62 -11.21
N TRP A 74 12.25 -20.25 -11.15
CA TRP A 74 11.17 -20.99 -11.84
C TRP A 74 10.50 -20.24 -12.99
N ALA A 75 10.63 -18.92 -13.04
CA ALA A 75 9.93 -18.10 -14.00
C ALA A 75 10.85 -17.67 -15.16
N SER A 76 10.24 -17.20 -16.25
CA SER A 76 10.95 -16.61 -17.37
C SER A 76 11.62 -15.29 -16.95
N ARG A 77 12.65 -14.86 -17.70
CA ARG A 77 13.32 -13.56 -17.47
C ARG A 77 12.34 -12.39 -17.53
N ILE A 78 11.34 -12.48 -18.40
CA ILE A 78 10.28 -11.47 -18.56
C ILE A 78 9.40 -11.41 -17.31
N ALA A 79 8.99 -12.55 -16.76
CA ALA A 79 8.20 -12.60 -15.53
C ALA A 79 8.99 -12.03 -14.34
N PHE A 80 10.29 -12.35 -14.23
CA PHE A 80 11.14 -11.76 -13.21
C PHE A 80 11.28 -10.22 -13.37
N ALA A 81 11.53 -9.73 -14.58
CA ALA A 81 11.60 -8.29 -14.84
C ALA A 81 10.25 -7.58 -14.57
N SER A 82 9.14 -8.22 -14.92
CA SER A 82 7.79 -7.71 -14.64
C SER A 82 7.52 -7.64 -13.14
N PHE A 83 8.01 -8.61 -12.35
CA PHE A 83 7.94 -8.54 -10.89
C PHE A 83 8.75 -7.38 -10.32
N ILE A 84 9.95 -7.11 -10.83
CA ILE A 84 10.74 -5.94 -10.42
C ILE A 84 9.99 -4.64 -10.76
N ALA A 85 9.46 -4.53 -11.98
CA ALA A 85 8.64 -3.40 -12.40
C ALA A 85 7.43 -3.20 -11.47
N LEU A 86 6.71 -4.30 -11.16
CA LEU A 86 5.57 -4.29 -10.25
C LEU A 86 5.96 -3.88 -8.81
N SER A 87 7.09 -4.36 -8.29
CA SER A 87 7.57 -3.95 -6.96
C SER A 87 7.79 -2.43 -6.90
N PHE A 88 8.27 -1.83 -7.98
CA PHE A 88 8.45 -0.39 -8.06
C PHE A 88 7.11 0.36 -8.18
N ILE A 89 6.13 -0.20 -8.88
CA ILE A 89 4.75 0.32 -8.88
C ILE A 89 4.18 0.30 -7.46
N LEU A 90 4.37 -0.79 -6.70
CA LEU A 90 3.92 -0.87 -5.31
C LEU A 90 4.57 0.21 -4.44
N LEU A 91 5.87 0.48 -4.64
CA LEU A 91 6.54 1.59 -3.97
C LEU A 91 5.90 2.95 -4.30
N LEU A 92 5.52 3.16 -5.57
CA LEU A 92 4.81 4.37 -5.99
C LEU A 92 3.40 4.47 -5.39
N VAL A 93 2.71 3.34 -5.25
CA VAL A 93 1.42 3.26 -4.54
C VAL A 93 1.62 3.71 -3.10
N HIS A 94 2.65 3.24 -2.39
CA HIS A 94 2.93 3.74 -1.02
C HIS A 94 3.20 5.24 -0.97
N PHE A 95 4.00 5.76 -1.91
CA PHE A 95 4.26 7.21 -2.00
C PHE A 95 3.00 8.03 -2.28
N THR A 96 2.16 7.54 -3.19
CA THR A 96 0.93 8.22 -3.59
C THR A 96 -0.10 8.18 -2.46
N ASP A 97 -0.23 7.05 -1.77
CA ASP A 97 -1.16 6.89 -0.65
C ASP A 97 -0.74 7.80 0.52
N PHE A 98 0.56 7.82 0.84
CA PHE A 98 1.16 8.77 1.77
C PHE A 98 0.80 10.22 1.41
N THR A 99 0.95 10.60 0.14
CA THR A 99 0.69 11.96 -0.34
C THR A 99 -0.80 12.32 -0.27
N LEU A 100 -1.68 11.41 -0.70
CA LEU A 100 -3.12 11.61 -0.65
C LEU A 100 -3.65 11.70 0.78
N LEU A 101 -3.14 10.87 1.68
CA LEU A 101 -3.53 10.91 3.07
C LEU A 101 -3.08 12.23 3.71
N ARG A 102 -1.91 12.75 3.33
CA ARG A 102 -1.40 14.01 3.87
C ARG A 102 -2.09 15.25 3.30
N LEU A 103 -2.39 15.26 2.01
CA LEU A 103 -2.97 16.43 1.34
C LEU A 103 -4.50 16.46 1.41
N MET A 104 -5.16 15.30 1.41
CA MET A 104 -6.60 15.17 1.19
C MET A 104 -7.31 14.28 2.23
N ASP A 105 -6.61 13.72 3.22
CA ASP A 105 -7.14 12.71 4.16
C ASP A 105 -7.86 11.56 3.44
N SER A 106 -7.32 11.18 2.28
CA SER A 106 -7.92 10.18 1.38
C SER A 106 -6.92 9.08 1.04
N SER A 107 -7.41 7.89 0.72
CA SER A 107 -6.59 6.76 0.30
C SER A 107 -6.67 6.53 -1.21
N ILE A 108 -5.67 5.86 -1.78
CA ILE A 108 -5.70 5.45 -3.18
C ILE A 108 -6.94 4.61 -3.48
N ALA A 109 -7.34 3.74 -2.56
CA ALA A 109 -8.53 2.90 -2.75
C ALA A 109 -9.80 3.75 -2.94
N TYR A 110 -9.93 4.85 -2.20
CA TYR A 110 -11.03 5.80 -2.38
C TYR A 110 -10.93 6.48 -3.75
N VAL A 111 -9.75 7.01 -4.12
CA VAL A 111 -9.54 7.67 -5.42
C VAL A 111 -9.82 6.71 -6.57
N PHE A 112 -9.38 5.45 -6.47
CA PHE A 112 -9.64 4.43 -7.47
C PHE A 112 -11.14 4.15 -7.60
N LYS A 113 -11.86 3.99 -6.48
CA LYS A 113 -13.32 3.83 -6.48
C LYS A 113 -14.02 5.05 -7.06
N PHE A 114 -13.54 6.26 -6.76
CA PHE A 114 -14.09 7.51 -7.29
C PHE A 114 -13.89 7.61 -8.81
N LEU A 115 -12.69 7.28 -9.31
CA LEU A 115 -12.37 7.38 -10.73
C LEU A 115 -12.99 6.27 -11.59
N PHE A 116 -13.11 5.05 -11.07
CA PHE A 116 -13.53 3.88 -11.84
C PHE A 116 -14.90 3.30 -11.43
N GLY A 117 -15.52 3.81 -10.37
CA GLY A 117 -16.71 3.21 -9.77
C GLY A 117 -17.97 3.22 -10.65
N GLN A 118 -18.03 4.12 -11.64
CA GLN A 118 -19.17 4.27 -12.54
C GLN A 118 -18.79 4.13 -14.03
N GLY A 119 -17.58 3.63 -14.35
CA GLY A 119 -17.12 3.37 -15.72
C GLY A 119 -16.14 4.41 -16.29
N PHE A 120 -15.76 4.26 -17.57
CA PHE A 120 -14.74 5.09 -18.22
C PHE A 120 -15.17 6.54 -18.47
N ASP A 121 -16.48 6.81 -18.62
CA ASP A 121 -16.99 8.17 -18.81
C ASP A 121 -16.75 9.06 -17.58
N HIS A 122 -16.75 8.45 -16.39
CA HIS A 122 -16.42 9.14 -15.14
C HIS A 122 -14.95 9.55 -15.05
N LEU A 123 -14.05 8.76 -15.63
CA LEU A 123 -12.64 9.09 -15.67
C LEU A 123 -12.36 10.29 -16.58
N LEU A 124 -13.02 10.36 -17.75
CA LEU A 124 -12.95 11.55 -18.62
C LEU A 124 -13.57 12.77 -17.95
N THR A 125 -14.71 12.59 -17.28
CA THR A 125 -15.35 13.66 -16.50
C THR A 125 -14.46 14.14 -15.37
N ALA A 126 -13.76 13.24 -14.68
CA ALA A 126 -12.81 13.58 -13.62
C ALA A 126 -11.61 14.36 -14.16
N PHE A 127 -11.05 13.99 -15.32
CA PHE A 127 -9.99 14.78 -15.96
C PHE A 127 -10.48 16.17 -16.37
N SER A 128 -11.70 16.26 -16.91
CA SER A 128 -12.32 17.55 -17.24
C SER A 128 -12.56 18.40 -15.99
N ALA A 129 -12.99 17.80 -14.88
CA ALA A 129 -13.23 18.48 -13.61
C ALA A 129 -11.93 18.98 -12.95
N LEU A 130 -10.84 18.23 -13.13
CA LEU A 130 -9.49 18.64 -12.70
C LEU A 130 -8.85 19.66 -13.64
N ASN A 131 -9.56 20.11 -14.68
CA ASN A 131 -9.07 21.03 -15.72
C ASN A 131 -7.75 20.55 -16.35
N MET A 132 -7.60 19.24 -16.54
CA MET A 132 -6.41 18.65 -17.15
C MET A 132 -6.51 18.72 -18.67
N ASN A 133 -5.54 19.39 -19.30
CA ASN A 133 -5.44 19.37 -20.76
C ASN A 133 -4.92 18.01 -21.27
N PHE A 134 -5.03 17.76 -22.58
CA PHE A 134 -4.61 16.50 -23.19
C PHE A 134 -3.12 16.19 -22.96
N GLU A 135 -2.27 17.21 -22.97
CA GLU A 135 -0.82 17.06 -22.73
C GLU A 135 -0.52 16.51 -21.33
N MET A 136 -1.19 17.02 -20.30
CA MET A 136 -1.07 16.52 -18.93
C MET A 136 -1.49 15.06 -18.82
N ILE A 137 -2.58 14.67 -19.49
CA ILE A 137 -3.05 13.27 -19.50
C ILE A 137 -2.00 12.37 -20.16
N VAL A 138 -1.45 12.77 -21.32
CA VAL A 138 -0.38 12.02 -21.99
C VAL A 138 0.86 11.91 -21.10
N LEU A 139 1.26 12.98 -20.40
CA LEU A 139 2.37 12.94 -19.46
C LEU A 139 2.11 11.99 -18.27
N ILE A 140 0.89 11.97 -17.74
CA ILE A 140 0.49 11.02 -16.68
C ILE A 140 0.62 9.59 -17.20
N LEU A 141 0.05 9.28 -18.37
CA LEU A 141 0.14 7.95 -18.99
C LEU A 141 1.60 7.54 -19.26
N LEU A 142 2.41 8.47 -19.77
CA LEU A 142 3.83 8.22 -20.02
C LEU A 142 4.58 7.94 -18.71
N SER A 143 4.28 8.67 -17.64
CA SER A 143 4.91 8.46 -16.34
C SER A 143 4.55 7.10 -15.74
N ILE A 144 3.30 6.64 -15.90
CA ILE A 144 2.85 5.30 -15.48
C ILE A 144 3.69 4.20 -16.15
N VAL A 145 4.12 4.39 -17.40
CA VAL A 145 4.98 3.43 -18.12
C VAL A 145 6.47 3.62 -17.80
N ALA A 146 6.93 4.87 -17.67
CA ALA A 146 8.34 5.18 -17.44
C ALA A 146 8.83 4.77 -16.04
N ILE A 147 7.99 4.93 -15.02
CA ILE A 147 8.33 4.61 -13.63
C ILE A 147 8.69 3.12 -13.42
N PRO A 148 7.89 2.14 -13.89
CA PRO A 148 8.26 0.72 -13.79
C PRO A 148 9.57 0.38 -14.52
N LEU A 149 9.80 1.00 -15.69
CA LEU A 149 11.05 0.82 -16.44
C LEU A 149 12.26 1.36 -15.67
N LEU A 150 12.11 2.50 -14.99
CA LEU A 150 13.12 3.04 -14.09
C LEU A 150 13.43 2.07 -12.95
N GLY A 151 12.42 1.41 -12.38
CA GLY A 151 12.60 0.37 -11.36
C GLY A 151 13.45 -0.81 -11.85
N VAL A 152 13.20 -1.30 -13.07
CA VAL A 152 14.01 -2.36 -13.70
C VAL A 152 15.44 -1.89 -13.94
N PHE A 153 15.63 -0.65 -14.40
CA PHE A 153 16.95 -0.06 -14.59
C PHE A 153 17.71 0.07 -13.26
N LEU A 154 17.05 0.54 -12.20
CA LEU A 154 17.60 0.63 -10.86
C LEU A 154 18.04 -0.75 -10.34
N TYR A 155 17.20 -1.77 -10.51
CA TYR A 155 17.55 -3.15 -10.14
C TYR A 155 18.78 -3.64 -10.91
N TRP A 156 18.87 -3.37 -12.21
CA TRP A 156 20.04 -3.76 -13.00
C TRP A 156 21.32 -3.04 -12.56
N GLY A 157 21.25 -1.73 -12.33
CA GLY A 157 22.38 -0.93 -11.85
C GLY A 157 22.87 -1.39 -10.47
N THR A 158 21.95 -1.55 -9.52
CA THR A 158 22.25 -2.07 -8.18
C THR A 158 22.74 -3.51 -8.21
N SER A 159 22.25 -4.34 -9.13
CA SER A 159 22.74 -5.73 -9.29
C SER A 159 24.18 -5.77 -9.76
N LYS A 160 24.61 -4.85 -10.63
CA LYS A 160 26.03 -4.73 -11.00
C LYS A 160 26.89 -4.34 -9.81
N LEU A 161 26.43 -3.38 -9.00
CA LEU A 161 27.15 -2.92 -7.82
C LEU A 161 27.21 -4.00 -6.72
N ALA A 162 26.13 -4.77 -6.54
CA ALA A 162 26.06 -5.84 -5.54
C ALA A 162 27.05 -6.99 -5.83
N ARG A 163 27.51 -7.16 -7.08
CA ARG A 163 28.51 -8.19 -7.44
C ARG A 163 29.89 -7.95 -6.83
N PHE A 164 30.21 -6.73 -6.40
CA PHE A 164 31.48 -6.46 -5.70
C PHE A 164 31.53 -7.13 -4.32
N LYS A 165 30.39 -7.32 -3.67
CA LYS A 165 30.28 -8.01 -2.39
C LYS A 165 28.99 -8.84 -2.36
N PRO A 166 28.98 -10.03 -2.98
CA PRO A 166 27.77 -10.82 -3.07
C PRO A 166 27.31 -11.24 -1.68
N TRP A 167 26.05 -10.97 -1.37
CA TRP A 167 25.41 -11.47 -0.16
C TRP A 167 24.50 -12.63 -0.53
N ALA A 168 24.91 -13.83 -0.11
CA ALA A 168 24.16 -15.04 -0.36
C ALA A 168 23.32 -15.43 0.85
N LEU A 169 22.01 -15.52 0.66
CA LEU A 169 21.04 -15.96 1.67
C LEU A 169 20.34 -17.23 1.19
N SER A 170 20.13 -18.18 2.09
CA SER A 170 19.31 -19.36 1.77
C SER A 170 17.82 -19.02 1.84
N GLN A 171 17.00 -19.72 1.05
CA GLN A 171 15.54 -19.52 1.09
C GLN A 171 14.96 -19.82 2.48
N GLY A 172 15.54 -20.78 3.22
CA GLY A 172 15.13 -21.08 4.59
C GLY A 172 15.38 -19.92 5.55
N GLN A 173 16.48 -19.18 5.38
CA GLN A 173 16.76 -17.99 6.19
C GLN A 173 15.75 -16.88 5.92
N VAL A 174 15.39 -16.64 4.65
CA VAL A 174 14.37 -15.64 4.27
C VAL A 174 13.00 -16.02 4.82
N ALA A 175 12.59 -17.29 4.68
CA ALA A 175 11.32 -17.77 5.23
C ALA A 175 11.27 -17.65 6.76
N LEU A 176 12.36 -18.01 7.44
CA LEU A 176 12.48 -17.83 8.89
C LEU A 176 12.40 -16.36 9.29
N ALA A 177 13.00 -15.45 8.51
CA ALA A 177 12.92 -14.02 8.76
C ALA A 177 11.47 -13.51 8.60
N ILE A 178 10.73 -13.93 7.57
CA ILE A 178 9.30 -13.61 7.41
C ILE A 178 8.50 -14.07 8.63
N LEU A 179 8.68 -15.33 9.06
CA LEU A 179 7.97 -15.90 10.20
C LEU A 179 8.34 -15.19 11.52
N ALA A 180 9.62 -14.88 11.73
CA ALA A 180 10.09 -14.18 12.91
C ALA A 180 9.56 -12.74 12.95
N THR A 181 9.64 -12.00 11.85
CA THR A 181 9.13 -10.63 11.77
C THR A 181 7.60 -10.60 11.90
N GLY A 182 6.88 -11.43 11.14
CA GLY A 182 5.42 -11.52 11.22
C GLY A 182 4.94 -11.97 12.60
N GLY A 183 5.60 -12.96 13.19
CA GLY A 183 5.32 -13.41 14.55
C GLY A 183 5.59 -12.33 15.59
N SER A 184 6.66 -11.54 15.43
CA SER A 184 6.97 -10.42 16.32
C SER A 184 5.95 -9.29 16.23
N LEU A 185 5.46 -8.96 15.03
CA LEU A 185 4.40 -7.97 14.82
C LEU A 185 3.09 -8.43 15.47
N LEU A 186 2.70 -9.68 15.24
CA LEU A 186 1.49 -10.26 15.83
C LEU A 186 1.57 -10.31 17.36
N PHE A 187 2.73 -10.69 17.91
CA PHE A 187 2.94 -10.69 19.35
C PHE A 187 2.87 -9.26 19.93
N LEU A 188 3.50 -8.29 19.26
CA LEU A 188 3.47 -6.89 19.64
C LEU A 188 2.02 -6.36 19.65
N GLU A 189 1.24 -6.73 18.65
CA GLU A 189 -0.16 -6.36 18.54
C GLU A 189 -1.00 -6.95 19.68
N ILE A 190 -0.91 -8.25 19.95
CA ILE A 190 -1.64 -8.90 21.06
C ILE A 190 -1.29 -8.26 22.41
N LEU A 191 -0.02 -7.95 22.63
CA LEU A 191 0.46 -7.38 23.88
C LEU A 191 -0.10 -5.96 24.13
N ILE A 192 -0.23 -5.16 23.06
CA ILE A 192 -0.59 -3.74 23.16
C ILE A 192 -2.07 -3.48 22.92
N HIS A 193 -2.78 -4.42 22.28
CA HIS A 193 -4.21 -4.37 22.01
C HIS A 193 -5.09 -3.86 23.18
N PRO A 194 -4.95 -4.34 24.44
CA PRO A 194 -5.80 -3.86 25.54
C PRO A 194 -5.52 -2.42 25.99
N TYR A 195 -4.41 -1.82 25.55
CA TYR A 195 -3.97 -0.49 25.96
C TYR A 195 -4.19 0.59 24.89
N LEU A 196 -4.62 0.21 23.68
CA LEU A 196 -4.86 1.15 22.58
C LEU A 196 -6.29 1.69 22.60
N ASP A 197 -6.41 3.02 22.65
CA ASP A 197 -7.68 3.68 22.37
C ASP A 197 -8.03 3.52 20.89
N ARG A 198 -9.27 3.09 20.63
CA ARG A 198 -9.79 2.84 19.28
C ARG A 198 -9.74 4.07 18.38
N LEU A 199 -10.02 5.26 18.90
CA LEU A 199 -9.99 6.48 18.08
C LEU A 199 -8.59 6.80 17.57
N LEU A 200 -7.57 6.49 18.37
CA LEU A 200 -6.18 6.61 17.96
C LEU A 200 -5.87 5.52 16.94
N TYR A 201 -6.27 4.28 17.23
CA TYR A 201 -6.09 3.13 16.35
C TYR A 201 -6.65 3.34 14.94
N ASP A 202 -7.89 3.81 14.82
CA ASP A 202 -8.56 4.05 13.54
C ASP A 202 -7.81 5.10 12.70
N LYS A 203 -7.23 6.13 13.34
CA LYS A 203 -6.40 7.14 12.65
C LYS A 203 -5.12 6.52 12.09
N PHE A 204 -4.48 5.63 12.86
CA PHE A 204 -3.24 4.97 12.41
C PHE A 204 -3.48 3.87 11.39
N GLN A 205 -4.58 3.14 11.49
CA GLN A 205 -4.93 2.09 10.54
C GLN A 205 -5.06 2.66 9.12
N LYS A 206 -5.54 3.90 8.98
CA LYS A 206 -5.57 4.62 7.70
C LYS A 206 -4.18 4.96 7.15
N THR A 207 -3.19 5.15 8.02
CA THR A 207 -1.81 5.51 7.65
C THR A 207 -0.94 4.31 7.29
N LEU A 208 -1.39 3.10 7.60
CA LEU A 208 -0.57 1.91 7.43
C LEU A 208 -0.76 1.28 6.05
N PRO A 209 0.35 0.89 5.40
CA PRO A 209 0.34 0.46 4.01
C PRO A 209 -0.50 -0.79 3.74
N LEU A 210 -0.71 -1.63 4.77
CA LEU A 210 -1.62 -2.77 4.74
C LEU A 210 -2.63 -2.62 5.88
N GLY A 211 -3.62 -1.74 5.72
CA GLY A 211 -4.67 -1.48 6.71
C GLY A 211 -5.53 -2.71 7.13
N ALA A 212 -5.22 -3.92 6.66
CA ALA A 212 -5.91 -5.17 6.95
C ALA A 212 -5.20 -6.08 7.97
N THR A 213 -4.00 -5.73 8.46
CA THR A 213 -3.25 -6.60 9.40
C THR A 213 -3.75 -6.53 10.84
N PHE A 214 -4.71 -5.65 11.12
CA PHE A 214 -5.13 -5.29 12.45
C PHE A 214 -6.35 -6.09 12.95
N LEU A 215 -6.25 -6.60 14.17
CA LEU A 215 -7.38 -7.10 14.94
C LEU A 215 -8.23 -5.90 15.38
N SER A 216 -9.29 -5.62 14.62
CA SER A 216 -10.21 -4.53 14.93
C SER A 216 -10.66 -4.62 16.40
N PRO A 217 -10.52 -3.55 17.20
CA PRO A 217 -11.14 -3.51 18.52
C PRO A 217 -12.65 -3.75 18.39
N THR A 218 -13.24 -4.35 19.42
CA THR A 218 -14.63 -4.85 19.46
C THR A 218 -15.59 -3.90 18.73
N PRO A 219 -16.44 -4.39 17.81
CA PRO A 219 -17.35 -3.54 17.07
C PRO A 219 -18.23 -2.77 18.06
N ARG A 220 -18.31 -1.44 17.90
CA ARG A 220 -19.29 -0.65 18.63
C ARG A 220 -20.62 -0.96 17.97
N CYS A 221 -21.38 -1.88 18.54
CA CYS A 221 -22.77 -2.04 18.20
C CYS A 221 -23.46 -0.75 18.65
N VAL A 222 -23.79 0.11 17.69
CA VAL A 222 -24.69 1.23 17.96
C VAL A 222 -26.08 0.64 17.93
N ASP A 223 -26.66 0.43 19.10
CA ASP A 223 -28.06 0.01 19.21
C ASP A 223 -28.92 1.14 18.67
N LEU A 224 -29.45 0.94 17.47
CA LEU A 224 -30.36 1.89 16.87
C LEU A 224 -31.74 1.69 17.53
N PRO A 225 -32.40 2.76 17.99
CA PRO A 225 -33.72 2.65 18.59
C PRO A 225 -34.77 2.11 17.61
N ARG A 226 -34.49 2.18 16.30
CA ARG A 226 -35.32 1.63 15.22
C ARG A 226 -34.41 1.09 14.11
N PRO A 227 -34.84 0.07 13.36
CA PRO A 227 -34.12 -0.39 12.17
C PRO A 227 -33.94 0.77 11.20
N ILE A 228 -32.75 0.86 10.58
CA ILE A 228 -32.53 1.80 9.46
C ILE A 228 -33.57 1.46 8.40
N ALA A 229 -34.26 2.48 7.89
CA ALA A 229 -35.19 2.29 6.77
C ALA A 229 -34.45 1.54 5.65
N SER A 230 -35.16 0.62 4.97
CA SER A 230 -34.57 -0.08 3.83
C SER A 230 -34.00 0.92 2.84
N PHE A 231 -32.83 0.59 2.27
CA PHE A 231 -32.24 1.39 1.20
C PHE A 231 -33.31 1.64 0.14
N ARG A 232 -33.61 2.91 -0.12
CA ARG A 232 -34.52 3.29 -1.20
C ARG A 232 -33.83 2.95 -2.51
N ASP A 233 -34.57 2.35 -3.43
CA ASP A 233 -34.04 2.06 -4.76
C ASP A 233 -33.70 3.37 -5.47
N GLU A 234 -32.44 3.48 -5.89
CA GLU A 234 -31.87 4.70 -6.46
C GLU A 234 -32.62 5.11 -7.73
N ASN A 235 -33.11 4.13 -8.49
CA ASN A 235 -33.94 4.35 -9.68
C ASN A 235 -35.27 5.02 -9.33
N THR A 236 -36.00 4.48 -8.34
CA THR A 236 -37.24 5.14 -7.87
C THR A 236 -36.98 6.52 -7.28
N LEU A 237 -35.82 6.75 -6.69
CA LEU A 237 -35.47 8.07 -6.15
C LEU A 237 -35.19 9.06 -7.29
N GLN A 238 -34.54 8.62 -8.36
CA GLN A 238 -34.26 9.42 -9.55
C GLN A 238 -35.51 9.76 -10.35
N GLU A 239 -36.48 8.85 -10.43
CA GLU A 239 -37.79 9.11 -11.05
C GLU A 239 -38.65 10.09 -10.24
N ASN A 240 -38.52 10.06 -8.91
CA ASN A 240 -39.25 10.96 -8.00
C ASN A 240 -38.53 12.29 -7.76
N LEU A 241 -37.28 12.44 -8.22
CA LEU A 241 -36.63 13.73 -8.20
C LEU A 241 -37.35 14.64 -9.20
N PRO A 242 -37.83 15.82 -8.78
CA PRO A 242 -38.44 16.75 -9.70
C PRO A 242 -37.43 17.02 -10.83
N SER A 243 -37.89 16.93 -12.08
CA SER A 243 -37.10 17.28 -13.25
C SER A 243 -36.81 18.78 -13.21
N LEU A 244 -35.82 19.14 -12.40
CA LEU A 244 -35.27 20.46 -12.36
C LEU A 244 -34.50 20.62 -13.67
N THR A 245 -35.16 21.17 -14.68
CA THR A 245 -34.50 21.92 -15.75
C THR A 245 -33.76 23.07 -15.07
N ALA A 246 -32.58 22.77 -14.53
CA ALA A 246 -31.69 23.75 -13.94
C ALA A 246 -31.19 24.62 -15.10
N LEU A 247 -31.92 25.71 -15.36
CA LEU A 247 -31.57 26.70 -16.38
C LEU A 247 -30.18 27.30 -16.12
N HIS A 248 -29.70 27.23 -14.89
CA HIS A 248 -28.32 27.53 -14.49
C HIS A 248 -27.79 26.41 -13.59
N HIS A 249 -26.61 25.87 -13.93
CA HIS A 249 -25.88 25.00 -13.02
C HIS A 249 -25.55 25.81 -11.74
N PRO A 250 -25.90 25.29 -10.54
CA PRO A 250 -25.56 25.97 -9.30
C PRO A 250 -24.05 26.14 -9.21
N ASN A 251 -23.62 27.38 -8.96
CA ASN A 251 -22.22 27.71 -8.80
C ASN A 251 -21.75 27.18 -7.43
N ILE A 252 -21.20 25.97 -7.42
CA ILE A 252 -20.69 25.26 -6.24
C ILE A 252 -19.52 25.98 -5.54
N TYR A 253 -19.00 27.06 -6.11
CA TYR A 253 -17.96 27.90 -5.49
C TYR A 253 -18.49 28.99 -4.54
N LEU A 254 -19.80 29.05 -4.27
CA LEU A 254 -20.43 30.05 -3.39
C LEU A 254 -20.88 29.51 -2.01
N PHE A 255 -20.27 28.43 -1.53
CA PHE A 255 -20.47 27.92 -0.16
C PHE A 255 -19.24 28.12 0.71
#